data_AF-A0A836RLU2-F1
#
_entry.id   AF-A0A836RLU2-F1
#
_cell.length_a   1.000
_cell.length_b   1.000
_cell.length_c   1.000
_cell.angle_alpha   90.00
_cell.angle_beta   90.00
_cell.angle_gamma   90.00
#
_symmetry.space_group_name_H-M   'P 1'
#
loop_
_entity.id
_entity.type
_entity.pdbx_description
1 polymer ?
#
loop_
_entity_poly.entity_id
_entity_poly.type
_entity_poly.pdbx_seq_one_letter_code
_entity_poly.pdbx_strand_id
1 'polypeptide(L)' 'MVRNQVIKGLAPIFGIDAIGVTDAADLADAINYVRRTGYKYRRELSYSPKRFLKVARSVIVAMENYYACDRKV' A
#
# COMPACT_ATOMS: atom_id res chain seq x y z
N MET A 1 -9.48 -16.25 -7.54
CA MET A 1 -9.15 -16.13 -6.10
C MET A 1 -7.80 -16.75 -5.71
N VAL A 2 -7.32 -17.80 -6.39
CA VAL A 2 -6.03 -18.49 -6.13
C VAL A 2 -4.81 -17.55 -6.06
N ARG A 3 -4.75 -16.53 -6.92
CA ARG A 3 -3.60 -15.61 -7.03
C ARG A 3 -3.31 -14.81 -5.76
N ASN A 4 -4.34 -14.44 -4.98
CA ASN A 4 -4.18 -13.68 -3.74
C ASN A 4 -3.62 -14.56 -2.60
N GLN A 5 -4.00 -15.83 -2.56
CA GLN A 5 -3.49 -16.77 -1.55
C GLN A 5 -2.02 -17.09 -1.80
N VAL A 6 -1.62 -17.26 -3.06
CA VAL A 6 -0.21 -17.47 -3.43
C VAL A 6 0.65 -16.27 -3.06
N ILE A 7 0.21 -15.04 -3.39
CA ILE A 7 0.96 -13.82 -3.03
C ILE A 7 1.11 -13.68 -1.51
N LYS A 8 0.04 -13.94 -0.75
CA LYS A 8 0.11 -13.93 0.72
C LYS A 8 1.03 -15.00 1.29
N GLY A 9 1.06 -16.19 0.69
CA GLY A 9 1.96 -17.27 1.11
C GLY A 9 3.44 -16.99 0.82
N LEU A 10 3.74 -16.22 -0.24
CA LEU A 10 5.11 -15.83 -0.59
C LEU A 10 5.63 -14.62 0.19
N ALA A 11 4.73 -13.78 0.73
CA ALA A 11 5.08 -12.54 1.44
C ALA A 11 6.15 -12.72 2.53
N PRO A 12 6.06 -13.72 3.43
CA PRO A 12 7.01 -13.86 4.53
C PRO A 12 8.43 -14.19 4.06
N ILE A 13 8.58 -14.83 2.90
CA ILE A 13 9.88 -15.16 2.31
C ILE A 13 10.65 -13.88 1.96
N PHE A 14 9.94 -12.81 1.61
CA PHE A 14 10.52 -11.52 1.27
C PHE A 14 10.60 -10.57 2.47
N GLY A 15 10.41 -11.06 3.69
CA GLY A 15 10.42 -10.21 4.89
C GLY A 15 9.19 -9.33 5.04
N ILE A 16 8.12 -9.60 4.28
CA ILE A 16 6.87 -8.86 4.36
C ILE A 16 5.97 -9.52 5.39
N ASP A 17 5.68 -8.81 6.47
CA ASP A 17 4.88 -9.33 7.59
C ASP A 17 3.38 -9.37 7.28
N ALA A 18 2.89 -8.40 6.50
CA ALA A 18 1.49 -8.32 6.13
C ALA A 18 1.28 -7.79 4.72
N ILE A 19 0.32 -8.38 4.01
CA ILE A 19 -0.13 -7.92 2.69
C ILE A 19 -1.64 -7.66 2.69
N GLY A 20 -2.01 -6.44 2.30
CA GLY A 20 -3.36 -6.07 1.90
C GLY A 20 -3.47 -5.97 0.37
N VAL A 21 -4.61 -6.37 -0.19
CA VAL A 21 -4.93 -6.14 -1.61
C VAL A 21 -6.24 -5.37 -1.66
N THR A 22 -6.25 -4.26 -2.38
CA THR A 22 -7.44 -3.42 -2.58
C THR A 22 -7.57 -3.03 -4.04
N ASP A 23 -8.72 -2.53 -4.45
CA ASP A 23 -8.94 -2.05 -5.82
C ASP A 23 -8.16 -0.76 -6.08
N ALA A 24 -7.79 -0.54 -7.34
CA ALA A 24 -7.09 0.67 -7.79
C ALA A 24 -8.03 1.87 -7.96
N ALA A 25 -9.07 1.96 -7.12
CA ALA A 25 -9.92 3.14 -7.05
C ALA A 25 -9.14 4.33 -6.48
N ASP A 26 -9.55 5.54 -6.86
CA ASP A 26 -8.96 6.75 -6.29
C ASP A 26 -9.36 6.87 -4.81
N LEU A 27 -8.40 7.20 -3.96
CA LEU A 27 -8.60 7.37 -2.51
C LEU A 27 -9.16 8.77 -2.22
N ALA A 28 -10.40 9.02 -2.64
CA ALA A 28 -11.05 10.33 -2.56
C ALA A 28 -11.03 10.92 -1.13
N ASP A 29 -11.25 10.08 -0.12
CA ASP A 29 -11.23 10.50 1.28
C ASP A 29 -9.86 10.95 1.75
N ALA A 30 -8.79 10.28 1.30
CA ALA A 30 -7.42 10.67 1.61
C ALA A 30 -7.05 12.00 0.94
N ILE A 31 -7.50 12.20 -0.31
CA ILE A 31 -7.35 13.47 -1.04
C ILE A 31 -8.06 14.60 -0.28
N ASN A 32 -9.31 14.38 0.14
CA ASN A 32 -10.09 15.37 0.87
C ASN A 32 -9.49 15.66 2.25
N TYR A 33 -9.00 14.64 2.97
CA TYR A 33 -8.32 14.79 4.24
C TYR A 33 -7.05 15.64 4.11
N VAL A 34 -6.20 15.36 3.12
CA VAL A 34 -4.99 16.14 2.83
C VAL A 34 -5.31 17.59 2.49
N ARG A 35 -6.32 17.82 1.63
CA ARG A 35 -6.77 19.17 1.28
C ARG A 35 -7.27 19.95 2.49
N ARG A 36 -8.02 19.30 3.37
CA ARG A 36 -8.57 19.91 4.59
C ARG A 36 -7.49 20.21 5.64
N THR A 37 -6.53 19.31 5.79
CA THR A 37 -5.48 19.42 6.84
C THR A 37 -4.27 20.23 6.41
N GLY A 38 -4.11 20.51 5.11
CA GLY A 38 -2.91 21.16 4.57
C GLY A 38 -1.66 20.28 4.63
N TYR A 39 -1.80 18.99 4.96
CA TYR A 39 -0.68 18.06 5.11
C TYR A 39 -0.05 17.78 3.74
N LYS A 40 1.02 18.51 3.39
CA LYS A 40 1.70 18.37 2.10
C LYS A 40 2.53 17.08 2.06
N TYR A 41 1.90 15.95 1.78
CA TYR A 41 2.63 14.78 1.31
C TYR A 41 3.22 15.12 -0.06
N ARG A 42 4.54 15.00 -0.23
CA ARG A 42 5.30 15.43 -1.43
C ARG A 42 4.85 14.83 -2.77
N ARG A 43 3.85 13.94 -2.80
CA ARG A 43 3.34 13.27 -4.00
C ARG A 43 1.82 13.14 -3.95
N GLU A 44 1.08 14.12 -4.47
CA GLU A 44 -0.38 14.02 -4.66
C GLU A 44 -0.80 12.83 -5.54
N LEU A 45 0.12 12.36 -6.39
CA LEU A 45 -0.06 11.20 -7.28
C LEU A 45 -0.31 9.88 -6.54
N SER A 46 0.07 9.79 -5.26
CA SER A 46 -0.06 8.56 -4.47
C SER A 46 -1.51 8.17 -4.17
N TYR A 47 -2.45 9.11 -4.27
CA TYR A 47 -3.87 8.86 -3.95
C TYR A 47 -4.71 8.47 -5.17
N SER A 48 -4.12 8.50 -6.37
CA SER A 48 -4.80 8.12 -7.61
C SER A 48 -3.99 7.06 -8.34
N PRO A 49 -4.13 5.77 -7.98
CA PRO A 49 -3.35 4.69 -8.57
C PRO A 49 -3.38 4.67 -10.11
N LYS A 50 -4.52 5.04 -10.71
CA LYS A 50 -4.69 5.11 -12.17
C LYS A 50 -3.92 6.25 -12.84
N ARG A 51 -3.56 7.31 -12.11
CA ARG A 51 -2.65 8.35 -12.64
C ARG A 51 -1.22 7.84 -12.76
N PHE A 52 -0.82 6.90 -11.89
CA PHE A 52 0.48 6.26 -11.96
C PHE A 52 0.52 5.15 -13.00
N LEU A 53 -0.52 4.29 -13.03
CA LEU A 53 -0.66 3.22 -14.01
C LEU A 53 -2.10 3.17 -14.52
N LYS A 54 -2.33 3.66 -15.75
CA LYS A 54 -3.68 3.80 -16.35
C LYS A 54 -4.52 2.52 -16.34
N VAL A 55 -3.87 1.37 -16.46
CA VAL A 55 -4.51 0.04 -16.50
C VAL A 55 -4.55 -0.65 -15.12
N ALA A 56 -4.17 0.04 -14.04
CA ALA A 56 -4.20 -0.52 -12.70
C ALA A 56 -5.62 -0.97 -12.33
N ARG A 57 -5.72 -2.22 -11.86
CA ARG A 57 -6.97 -2.83 -11.36
C ARG A 57 -6.96 -2.96 -9.85
N SER A 58 -5.79 -3.21 -9.25
CA SER A 58 -5.61 -3.40 -7.81
C SER A 58 -4.32 -2.76 -7.34
N VAL A 59 -4.25 -2.45 -6.04
CA VAL A 59 -3.05 -2.05 -5.32
C VAL A 59 -2.75 -3.11 -4.27
N ILE A 60 -1.49 -3.53 -4.20
CA ILE A 60 -0.98 -4.42 -3.17
C ILE A 60 -0.19 -3.55 -2.18
N VAL A 61 -0.61 -3.56 -0.93
CA VAL A 61 0.06 -2.86 0.17
C VAL A 61 0.82 -3.90 0.98
N ALA A 62 2.13 -3.73 1.07
CA ALA A 62 3.02 -4.54 1.88
C ALA A 62 3.44 -3.74 3.12
N MET A 63 3.47 -4.41 4.27
CA MET A 63 3.95 -3.85 5.52
C MET A 63 5.11 -4.70 6.03
N GLU A 64 6.21 -4.03 6.36
CA GLU A 64 7.34 -4.57 7.10
C GLU A 64 7.33 -3.93 8.48
N ASN A 65 7.30 -4.73 9.54
CA ASN A 65 7.49 -4.23 10.89
C ASN A 65 8.98 -4.01 11.09
N TYR A 66 9.40 -2.75 10.96
CA TYR A 66 10.69 -2.31 11.48
C TYR A 66 10.60 -2.33 13.00
N TYR A 67 10.96 -3.47 13.60
CA TYR A 67 11.25 -3.52 15.02
C TYR A 67 12.40 -2.54 15.27
N ALA A 68 12.10 -1.41 15.90
CA ALA A 68 13.12 -0.50 16.38
C ALA A 68 14.09 -1.28 17.28
N CYS A 69 15.31 -1.48 16.78
CA CYS A 69 16.56 -1.69 17.53
C CYS A 69 16.71 -2.82 18.57
N ASP A 70 15.81 -3.80 18.73
CA ASP A 70 16.01 -4.85 19.78
C ASP A 70 15.61 -6.30 19.41
N ARG A 71 15.54 -6.64 18.13
CA ARG A 71 15.66 -8.07 17.73
C ARG A 71 17.14 -8.44 17.73
N LYS A 72 17.67 -8.79 18.91
CA LYS A 72 18.81 -9.70 19.02
C LYS A 72 18.34 -11.06 18.50
N VAL A 73 18.61 -11.35 17.23
CA VAL A 73 18.70 -12.73 16.74
C VAL A 73 19.99 -13.32 17.31
#